data_AF-A0A8T1A988-F1
#
_entry.id   AF-A0A8T1A988-F1
#
_cell.length_a   1.000
_cell.length_b   1.000
_cell.length_c   1.000
_cell.angle_alpha   90.00
_cell.angle_beta   90.00
_cell.angle_gamma   90.00
#
_symmetry.space_group_name_H-M   'P 1'
#
loop_
_entity.id
_entity.type
_entity.pdbx_description
1 polymer ?
#
loop_
_entity_poly.entity_id
_entity_poly.type
_entity_poly.pdbx_seq_one_letter_code
_entity_poly.pdbx_strand_id
1 'polypeptide(L)'
;MLAAAGGTKSTVTRLENAQLNKWKEEGKKADDIYRLLRIDAEGSNLLKSPKLQMWMAYMSKLDKDPYDFLLFKVKANYDDAGLAKMLVLAKSNRGTRAIARKLETLQLESWMKNDKTMIDAFQLLKLNEEGTTLLKSPVLTTWVSYVEMLEKDPYELLFLAIKKNGFDEVNLAKMIGAAKQDIHTGSIAAKMEDLQFQKWSKDGKSSEDLFKFLGLNKEGDKLFDSPAWSIWASYLNRQE
;
A
#
# COMPACT_ATOMS: atom_id res chain seq x y z
N MET A 1 -26.07 -37.99 0.77
CA MET A 1 -24.66 -38.01 0.31
C MET A 1 -23.93 -36.75 0.77
N LEU A 2 -23.46 -36.71 2.02
CA LEU A 2 -22.75 -35.54 2.58
C LEU A 2 -21.64 -35.97 3.58
N ALA A 3 -20.89 -37.03 3.25
CA ALA A 3 -19.79 -37.54 4.10
C ALA A 3 -18.41 -37.61 3.41
N ALA A 4 -18.29 -37.25 2.13
CA ALA A 4 -17.05 -37.42 1.37
C ALA A 4 -16.04 -36.27 1.52
N ALA A 5 -16.48 -35.05 1.87
CA ALA A 5 -15.61 -33.88 1.95
C ALA A 5 -14.70 -33.86 3.19
N GLY A 6 -15.12 -34.50 4.30
CA GLY A 6 -14.32 -34.60 5.52
C GLY A 6 -13.14 -35.57 5.42
N GLY A 7 -13.34 -36.72 4.76
CA GLY A 7 -12.31 -37.76 4.61
C GLY A 7 -11.21 -37.41 3.60
N THR A 8 -11.53 -36.61 2.58
CA THR A 8 -10.53 -36.13 1.59
C THR A 8 -9.61 -35.06 2.19
N LYS A 9 -10.13 -34.16 3.02
CA LYS A 9 -9.29 -33.14 3.66
C LYS A 9 -8.28 -33.74 4.65
N SER A 10 -8.68 -34.75 5.44
CA SER A 10 -7.76 -35.39 6.40
C SER A 10 -6.66 -36.22 5.75
N THR A 11 -6.97 -36.88 4.63
CA THR A 11 -5.99 -37.66 3.87
C THR A 11 -4.97 -36.78 3.15
N VAL A 12 -5.39 -35.65 2.58
CA VAL A 12 -4.49 -34.65 1.98
C VAL A 12 -3.52 -34.10 3.03
N THR A 13 -4.00 -33.70 4.19
CA THR A 13 -3.13 -33.19 5.28
C THR A 13 -2.13 -34.24 5.78
N ARG A 14 -2.51 -35.53 5.79
CA ARG A 14 -1.58 -36.61 6.15
C ARG A 14 -0.47 -36.79 5.12
N LEU A 15 -0.82 -36.75 3.83
CA LEU A 15 0.16 -36.86 2.74
C LEU A 15 1.11 -35.66 2.70
N GLU A 16 0.60 -34.44 2.89
CA GLU A 16 1.43 -33.24 2.99
C GLU A 16 2.43 -33.36 4.13
N ASN A 17 1.99 -33.75 5.33
CA ASN A 17 2.88 -33.93 6.47
C ASN A 17 3.94 -35.01 6.24
N ALA A 18 3.58 -36.14 5.62
CA ALA A 18 4.54 -37.18 5.27
C ALA A 18 5.62 -36.67 4.31
N GLN A 19 5.23 -35.86 3.32
CA GLN A 19 6.16 -35.25 2.37
C GLN A 19 7.10 -34.25 3.06
N LEU A 20 6.58 -33.41 3.96
CA LEU A 20 7.40 -32.48 4.74
C LEU A 20 8.42 -33.19 5.64
N ASN A 21 8.00 -34.27 6.32
CA ASN A 21 8.89 -35.07 7.15
C ASN A 21 9.98 -35.75 6.32
N LYS A 22 9.61 -36.33 5.16
CA LYS A 22 10.58 -36.92 4.23
C LYS A 22 11.64 -35.90 3.79
N TRP A 23 11.24 -34.69 3.38
CA TRP A 23 12.21 -33.65 3.03
C TRP A 23 13.12 -33.24 4.19
N LYS A 24 12.61 -33.28 5.44
CA LYS A 24 13.41 -32.99 6.64
C LYS A 24 14.42 -34.12 6.91
N GLU A 25 14.00 -35.37 6.83
CA GLU A 25 14.86 -36.56 7.00
C GLU A 25 15.97 -36.63 5.94
N GLU A 26 15.65 -36.27 4.70
CA GLU A 26 16.62 -36.18 3.60
C GLU A 26 17.56 -34.96 3.70
N GLY A 27 17.39 -34.11 4.72
CA GLY A 27 18.22 -32.92 4.92
C GLY A 27 18.11 -31.87 3.82
N LYS A 28 16.95 -31.78 3.13
CA LYS A 28 16.76 -30.82 2.04
C LYS A 28 16.88 -29.38 2.55
N LYS A 29 17.50 -28.50 1.77
CA LYS A 29 17.58 -27.08 2.13
C LYS A 29 16.30 -26.37 1.70
N ALA A 30 15.96 -25.31 2.44
CA ALA A 30 14.80 -24.47 2.12
C ALA A 30 14.82 -23.95 0.68
N ASP A 31 15.99 -23.52 0.20
CA ASP A 31 16.17 -23.04 -1.18
C ASP A 31 15.98 -24.13 -2.23
N ASP A 32 16.37 -25.37 -1.93
CA ASP A 32 16.16 -26.50 -2.82
C ASP A 32 14.68 -26.84 -2.95
N ILE A 33 13.94 -26.83 -1.82
CA ILE A 33 12.49 -27.04 -1.85
C ILE A 33 11.76 -25.89 -2.54
N TYR A 34 12.22 -24.65 -2.34
CA TYR A 34 11.65 -23.48 -3.03
C TYR A 34 11.73 -23.63 -4.56
N ARG A 35 12.91 -24.03 -5.06
CA ARG A 35 13.16 -24.30 -6.48
C ARG A 35 12.42 -25.55 -6.98
N LEU A 36 12.40 -26.62 -6.19
CA LEU A 36 11.68 -27.85 -6.52
C LEU A 36 10.19 -27.59 -6.76
N LEU A 37 9.60 -26.72 -5.93
CA LEU A 37 8.20 -26.32 -6.05
C LEU A 37 7.97 -25.27 -7.15
N ARG A 38 9.02 -24.74 -7.78
CA ARG A 38 8.97 -23.73 -8.85
C ARG A 38 8.13 -22.51 -8.45
N ILE A 39 8.31 -22.03 -7.21
CA ILE A 39 7.54 -20.89 -6.67
C ILE A 39 7.88 -19.59 -7.42
N ASP A 40 9.12 -19.46 -7.89
CA ASP A 40 9.59 -18.38 -8.76
C ASP A 40 8.78 -18.25 -10.06
N ALA A 41 8.31 -19.37 -10.62
CA ALA A 41 7.50 -19.38 -11.83
C ALA A 41 6.04 -18.91 -11.62
N GLU A 42 5.61 -18.64 -10.39
CA GLU A 42 4.23 -18.23 -10.07
C GLU A 42 3.96 -16.74 -10.37
N GLY A 43 5.02 -15.94 -10.61
CA GLY A 43 4.91 -14.53 -10.98
C GLY A 43 4.10 -13.72 -9.96
N SER A 44 3.11 -12.97 -10.46
CA SER A 44 2.24 -12.11 -9.62
C SER A 44 1.27 -12.88 -8.71
N ASN A 45 1.11 -14.19 -8.92
CA ASN A 45 0.23 -15.05 -8.11
C ASN A 45 0.98 -15.76 -6.97
N LEU A 46 2.29 -15.56 -6.83
CA LEU A 46 3.16 -16.21 -5.86
C LEU A 46 2.57 -16.21 -4.44
N LEU A 47 2.05 -15.08 -3.95
CA LEU A 47 1.51 -14.96 -2.59
C LEU A 47 0.22 -15.76 -2.37
N LYS A 48 -0.50 -16.10 -3.45
CA LYS A 48 -1.70 -16.95 -3.44
C LYS A 48 -1.38 -18.43 -3.65
N SER A 49 -0.13 -18.75 -4.00
CA SER A 49 0.23 -20.08 -4.46
C SER A 49 0.15 -21.10 -3.32
N PRO A 50 -0.59 -22.22 -3.48
CA PRO A 50 -0.55 -23.33 -2.53
C PRO A 50 0.86 -23.91 -2.36
N LYS A 51 1.70 -23.80 -3.39
CA LYS A 51 3.11 -24.23 -3.34
C LYS A 51 3.93 -23.39 -2.37
N LEU A 52 3.68 -22.07 -2.33
CA LEU A 52 4.28 -21.20 -1.32
C LEU A 52 3.85 -21.60 0.09
N GLN A 53 2.57 -21.92 0.29
CA GLN A 53 2.07 -22.38 1.59
C GLN A 53 2.73 -23.69 2.03
N MET A 54 2.91 -24.64 1.11
CA MET A 54 3.63 -25.89 1.37
C MET A 54 5.10 -25.63 1.76
N TRP A 55 5.78 -24.72 1.06
CA TRP A 55 7.15 -24.33 1.39
C TRP A 55 7.26 -23.62 2.75
N MET A 56 6.32 -22.73 3.08
CA MET A 56 6.29 -22.07 4.39
C MET A 56 6.06 -23.09 5.51
N ALA A 57 5.18 -24.09 5.30
CA ALA A 57 5.01 -25.19 6.24
C ALA A 57 6.31 -26.01 6.42
N TYR A 58 7.07 -26.19 5.35
CA TYR A 58 8.40 -26.81 5.42
C TYR A 58 9.39 -25.96 6.24
N MET A 59 9.41 -24.64 6.06
CA MET A 59 10.23 -23.73 6.86
C MET A 59 9.90 -23.83 8.35
N SER A 60 8.61 -23.89 8.70
CA SER A 60 8.17 -24.12 10.08
C SER A 60 8.64 -25.47 10.63
N LYS A 61 8.67 -26.54 9.82
CA LYS A 61 9.22 -27.85 10.23
C LYS A 61 10.73 -27.82 10.49
N LEU A 62 11.45 -26.88 9.89
CA LEU A 62 12.86 -26.64 10.13
C LEU A 62 13.11 -25.63 11.26
N ASP A 63 12.06 -25.15 11.94
CA ASP A 63 12.12 -24.12 12.97
C ASP A 63 12.76 -22.81 12.44
N LYS A 64 12.48 -22.47 11.17
CA LYS A 64 12.99 -21.27 10.48
C LYS A 64 11.87 -20.30 10.13
N ASP A 65 12.15 -19.01 10.26
CA ASP A 65 11.26 -17.96 9.77
C ASP A 65 11.29 -17.92 8.22
N PRO A 66 10.16 -18.11 7.53
CA PRO A 66 10.10 -18.04 6.07
C PRO A 66 10.20 -16.61 5.50
N TYR A 67 9.90 -15.56 6.28
CA TYR A 67 9.58 -14.26 5.71
C TYR A 67 10.81 -13.49 5.20
N ASP A 68 11.94 -13.53 5.89
CA ASP A 68 13.19 -12.90 5.40
C ASP A 68 13.67 -13.52 4.10
N PHE A 69 13.66 -14.86 4.05
CA PHE A 69 14.01 -15.61 2.85
C PHE A 69 13.05 -15.29 1.70
N LEU A 70 11.75 -15.26 2.00
CA LEU A 70 10.74 -14.94 1.01
C LEU A 70 10.91 -13.52 0.46
N LEU A 71 11.11 -12.52 1.34
CA LEU A 71 11.38 -11.15 0.92
C LEU A 71 12.61 -11.08 0.03
N PHE A 72 13.70 -11.76 0.39
CA PHE A 72 14.91 -11.83 -0.43
C PHE A 72 14.63 -12.39 -1.83
N LYS A 73 13.88 -13.50 -1.93
CA LYS A 73 13.51 -14.10 -3.22
C LYS A 73 12.59 -13.22 -4.05
N VAL A 74 11.64 -12.55 -3.43
CA VAL A 74 10.72 -11.65 -4.14
C VAL A 74 11.48 -10.40 -4.61
N LYS A 75 12.32 -9.77 -3.77
CA LYS A 75 13.15 -8.61 -4.16
C LYS A 75 14.09 -8.89 -5.33
N ALA A 76 14.52 -10.14 -5.54
CA ALA A 76 15.34 -10.50 -6.70
C ALA A 76 14.61 -10.35 -8.06
N ASN A 77 13.28 -10.29 -8.06
CA ASN A 77 12.45 -10.27 -9.27
C ASN A 77 11.62 -8.98 -9.42
N TYR A 78 11.62 -8.10 -8.42
CA TYR A 78 10.83 -6.88 -8.40
C TYR A 78 11.67 -5.72 -7.87
N ASP A 79 11.57 -4.56 -8.50
CA ASP A 79 12.03 -3.31 -7.89
C ASP A 79 11.11 -2.93 -6.72
N ASP A 80 11.51 -1.93 -5.93
CA ASP A 80 10.77 -1.52 -4.74
C ASP A 80 9.35 -1.06 -5.05
N ALA A 81 9.15 -0.29 -6.13
CA ALA A 81 7.83 0.11 -6.62
C ALA A 81 6.96 -1.09 -7.04
N GLY A 82 7.51 -2.04 -7.78
CA GLY A 82 6.82 -3.25 -8.23
C GLY A 82 6.42 -4.15 -7.06
N LEU A 83 7.31 -4.32 -6.08
CA LEU A 83 7.04 -5.04 -4.84
C LEU A 83 5.92 -4.36 -4.04
N ALA A 84 6.02 -3.05 -3.80
CA ALA A 84 5.00 -2.31 -3.07
C ALA A 84 3.62 -2.44 -3.73
N LYS A 85 3.54 -2.33 -5.07
CA LYS A 85 2.29 -2.51 -5.81
C LYS A 85 1.70 -3.90 -5.62
N MET A 86 2.54 -4.95 -5.70
CA MET A 86 2.10 -6.32 -5.45
C MET A 86 1.54 -6.49 -4.02
N LEU A 87 2.22 -5.94 -3.02
CA LEU A 87 1.81 -6.03 -1.62
C LEU A 87 0.52 -5.28 -1.35
N VAL A 88 0.33 -4.08 -1.92
CA VAL A 88 -0.92 -3.32 -1.81
C VAL A 88 -2.10 -4.13 -2.35
N LEU A 89 -1.95 -4.74 -3.53
CA LEU A 89 -2.99 -5.60 -4.11
C LEU A 89 -3.24 -6.86 -3.26
N ALA A 90 -2.18 -7.47 -2.73
CA ALA A 90 -2.28 -8.65 -1.88
C ALA A 90 -2.93 -8.36 -0.51
N LYS A 91 -2.80 -7.14 0.03
CA LYS A 91 -3.49 -6.70 1.27
C LYS A 91 -5.01 -6.64 1.11
N SER A 92 -5.51 -6.38 -0.09
CA SER A 92 -6.95 -6.33 -0.38
C SER A 92 -7.61 -7.71 -0.31
N ASN A 93 -6.88 -8.79 -0.56
CA ASN A 93 -7.40 -10.15 -0.50
C ASN A 93 -7.23 -10.77 0.90
N ARG A 94 -8.32 -11.28 1.48
CA ARG A 94 -8.33 -11.87 2.84
C ARG A 94 -7.31 -12.99 3.02
N GLY A 95 -7.10 -13.83 2.01
CA GLY A 95 -6.19 -14.98 2.08
C GLY A 95 -4.71 -14.60 2.03
N THR A 96 -4.36 -13.47 1.42
CA THR A 96 -2.96 -13.01 1.29
C THR A 96 -2.62 -11.82 2.17
N ARG A 97 -3.60 -11.25 2.88
CA ARG A 97 -3.41 -10.03 3.67
C ARG A 97 -2.33 -10.16 4.75
N ALA A 98 -2.30 -11.28 5.46
CA ALA A 98 -1.35 -11.48 6.56
C ALA A 98 0.09 -11.53 6.05
N ILE A 99 0.35 -12.35 5.01
CA ILE A 99 1.68 -12.45 4.39
C ILE A 99 2.10 -11.13 3.74
N ALA A 100 1.18 -10.43 3.07
CA ALA A 100 1.46 -9.15 2.46
C ALA A 100 1.87 -8.07 3.48
N ARG A 101 1.17 -7.98 4.62
CA ARG A 101 1.53 -7.07 5.72
C ARG A 101 2.90 -7.39 6.29
N LYS A 102 3.19 -8.68 6.54
CA LYS A 102 4.49 -9.09 7.10
C LYS A 102 5.64 -8.76 6.15
N LEU A 103 5.47 -9.00 4.84
CA LEU A 103 6.46 -8.64 3.82
C LEU A 103 6.63 -7.13 3.67
N GLU A 104 5.55 -6.35 3.75
CA GLU A 104 5.63 -4.89 3.75
C GLU A 104 6.44 -4.40 4.95
N THR A 105 6.14 -4.84 6.16
CA THR A 105 6.90 -4.48 7.36
C THR A 105 8.38 -4.78 7.20
N LEU A 106 8.75 -5.98 6.73
CA LEU A 106 10.16 -6.33 6.50
C LEU A 106 10.82 -5.49 5.40
N GLN A 107 10.08 -5.11 4.35
CA GLN A 107 10.59 -4.18 3.33
C GLN A 107 10.91 -2.82 3.94
N LEU A 108 10.01 -2.29 4.77
CA LEU A 108 10.17 -1.02 5.44
C LEU A 108 11.33 -1.05 6.47
N GLU A 109 11.41 -2.08 7.29
CA GLU A 109 12.54 -2.30 8.22
C GLU A 109 13.87 -2.42 7.47
N SER A 110 13.87 -3.08 6.29
CA SER A 110 15.03 -3.15 5.42
C SER A 110 15.44 -1.77 4.90
N TRP A 111 14.51 -0.88 4.58
CA TRP A 111 14.83 0.50 4.21
C TRP A 111 15.44 1.27 5.39
N MET A 112 14.87 1.16 6.60
CA MET A 112 15.45 1.78 7.80
C MET A 112 16.87 1.30 8.08
N LYS A 113 17.09 -0.03 8.04
CA LYS A 113 18.40 -0.64 8.31
C LYS A 113 19.48 -0.21 7.31
N ASN A 114 19.09 0.20 6.11
CA ASN A 114 19.98 0.70 5.07
C ASN A 114 19.95 2.24 4.97
N ASP A 115 19.54 2.92 6.04
CA ASP A 115 19.53 4.38 6.19
C ASP A 115 18.80 5.12 5.06
N LYS A 116 17.75 4.50 4.49
CA LYS A 116 16.96 5.15 3.44
C LYS A 116 16.17 6.31 4.02
N THR A 117 16.33 7.48 3.43
CA THR A 117 15.54 8.65 3.82
C THR A 117 14.11 8.54 3.28
N MET A 118 13.20 9.38 3.77
CA MET A 118 11.86 9.49 3.19
C MET A 118 11.88 9.97 1.73
N ILE A 119 12.92 10.70 1.31
CA ILE A 119 13.11 11.12 -0.09
C ILE A 119 13.57 9.93 -0.94
N ASP A 120 14.50 9.13 -0.45
CA ASP A 120 14.94 7.91 -1.15
C ASP A 120 13.78 6.94 -1.33
N ALA A 121 12.98 6.70 -0.27
CA ALA A 121 11.81 5.85 -0.34
C ALA A 121 10.77 6.38 -1.34
N PHE A 122 10.58 7.70 -1.42
CA PHE A 122 9.69 8.32 -2.41
C PHE A 122 10.14 8.04 -3.85
N GLN A 123 11.45 8.09 -4.10
CA GLN A 123 12.06 7.81 -5.40
C GLN A 123 12.08 6.31 -5.73
N LEU A 124 12.38 5.44 -4.76
CA LEU A 124 12.33 3.99 -4.93
C LEU A 124 10.92 3.50 -5.31
N LEU A 125 9.90 4.20 -4.81
CA LEU A 125 8.50 3.98 -5.15
C LEU A 125 8.05 4.71 -6.43
N LYS A 126 8.95 5.47 -7.08
CA LYS A 126 8.71 6.26 -8.30
C LYS A 126 7.57 7.29 -8.16
N LEU A 127 7.28 7.72 -6.94
CA LEU A 127 6.21 8.69 -6.66
C LEU A 127 6.53 10.08 -7.22
N ASN A 128 7.81 10.39 -7.45
CA ASN A 128 8.25 11.63 -8.11
C ASN A 128 7.92 11.69 -9.61
N GLU A 129 7.51 10.57 -10.21
CA GLU A 129 7.16 10.47 -11.63
C GLU A 129 5.65 10.55 -11.88
N GLU A 130 4.84 10.53 -10.81
CA GLU A 130 3.38 10.43 -10.88
C GLU A 130 2.67 11.77 -11.16
N GLY A 131 3.32 12.92 -10.97
CA GLY A 131 2.72 14.23 -11.22
C GLY A 131 1.34 14.41 -10.56
N THR A 132 0.30 14.62 -11.37
CA THR A 132 -1.08 14.82 -10.90
C THR A 132 -1.76 13.54 -10.40
N THR A 133 -1.23 12.35 -10.71
CA THR A 133 -1.79 11.06 -10.25
C THR A 133 -1.21 10.59 -8.92
N LEU A 134 -0.25 11.33 -8.34
CA LEU A 134 0.42 10.99 -7.08
C LEU A 134 -0.55 10.55 -5.98
N LEU A 135 -1.58 11.35 -5.72
CA LEU A 135 -2.55 11.08 -4.64
C LEU A 135 -3.48 9.89 -4.93
N LYS A 136 -3.45 9.33 -6.13
CA LYS A 136 -4.18 8.12 -6.53
C LYS A 136 -3.24 6.92 -6.72
N SER A 137 -1.94 7.09 -6.51
CA SER A 137 -0.98 6.01 -6.67
C SER A 137 -1.08 5.05 -5.48
N PRO A 138 -1.41 3.76 -5.67
CA PRO A 138 -1.60 2.82 -4.56
C PRO A 138 -0.35 2.63 -3.71
N VAL A 139 0.84 2.77 -4.31
CA VAL A 139 2.13 2.65 -3.61
C VAL A 139 2.43 3.84 -2.69
N LEU A 140 1.67 4.93 -2.79
CA LEU A 140 1.70 6.03 -1.83
C LEU A 140 1.40 5.54 -0.41
N THR A 141 0.54 4.52 -0.26
CA THR A 141 0.24 3.93 1.06
C THR A 141 1.49 3.35 1.73
N THR A 142 2.37 2.71 0.96
CA THR A 142 3.65 2.17 1.46
C THR A 142 4.60 3.29 1.89
N TRP A 143 4.66 4.39 1.13
CA TRP A 143 5.48 5.55 1.51
C TRP A 143 4.96 6.22 2.79
N VAL A 144 3.64 6.41 2.92
CA VAL A 144 3.01 6.96 4.13
C VAL A 144 3.38 6.10 5.35
N SER A 145 3.22 4.78 5.24
CA SER A 145 3.61 3.85 6.33
C SER A 145 5.09 3.93 6.67
N TYR A 146 5.98 4.13 5.68
CA TYR A 146 7.41 4.29 5.94
C TYR A 146 7.70 5.56 6.75
N VAL A 147 7.09 6.69 6.36
CA VAL A 147 7.30 7.97 7.05
C VAL A 147 6.72 7.94 8.48
N GLU A 148 5.55 7.32 8.67
CA GLU A 148 4.96 7.11 10.00
C GLU A 148 5.84 6.22 10.88
N MET A 149 6.44 5.17 10.31
CA MET A 149 7.41 4.31 11.02
C MET A 149 8.70 5.05 11.40
N LEU A 150 9.08 6.09 10.65
CA LEU A 150 10.15 7.02 11.02
C LEU A 150 9.70 8.10 12.03
N GLU A 151 8.47 8.01 12.56
CA GLU A 151 7.87 8.95 13.51
C GLU A 151 7.79 10.39 12.96
N LYS A 152 7.55 10.53 11.65
CA LYS A 152 7.39 11.83 10.97
C LYS A 152 5.98 12.01 10.42
N ASP A 153 5.62 13.25 10.09
CA ASP A 153 4.34 13.57 9.45
C ASP A 153 4.42 13.40 7.91
N PRO A 154 3.78 12.35 7.33
CA PRO A 154 3.75 12.17 5.88
C PRO A 154 2.92 13.22 5.15
N TYR A 155 1.91 13.80 5.80
CA TYR A 155 0.97 14.72 5.15
C TYR A 155 1.61 16.08 4.94
N GLU A 156 2.36 16.58 5.94
CA GLU A 156 3.17 17.79 5.78
C GLU A 156 4.18 17.63 4.62
N LEU A 157 4.86 16.49 4.56
CA LEU A 157 5.81 16.20 3.48
C LEU A 157 5.14 16.08 2.11
N LEU A 158 3.92 15.52 2.02
CA LEU A 158 3.15 15.49 0.78
C LEU A 158 2.76 16.88 0.31
N PHE A 159 2.33 17.76 1.22
CA PHE A 159 2.05 19.15 0.88
C PHE A 159 3.28 19.85 0.29
N LEU A 160 4.46 19.66 0.90
CA LEU A 160 5.72 20.21 0.40
C LEU A 160 6.10 19.63 -0.96
N ALA A 161 5.98 18.31 -1.14
CA ALA A 161 6.29 17.63 -2.38
C ALA A 161 5.40 18.10 -3.55
N ILE A 162 4.09 18.22 -3.33
CA ILE A 162 3.15 18.70 -4.35
C ILE A 162 3.42 20.16 -4.69
N LYS A 163 3.62 21.03 -3.67
CA LYS A 163 3.94 22.45 -3.89
C LYS A 163 5.23 22.64 -4.70
N LYS A 164 6.26 21.81 -4.45
CA LYS A 164 7.53 21.86 -5.20
C LYS A 164 7.35 21.53 -6.70
N ASN A 165 6.32 20.76 -7.05
CA ASN A 165 5.98 20.45 -8.44
C ASN A 165 5.17 21.56 -9.14
N GLY A 166 5.00 22.74 -8.51
CA GLY A 166 4.36 23.90 -9.12
C GLY A 166 2.84 23.91 -9.03
N PHE A 167 2.23 22.97 -8.32
CA PHE A 167 0.81 23.01 -8.03
C PHE A 167 0.52 24.11 -7.00
N ASP A 168 -0.30 25.08 -7.39
CA ASP A 168 -0.86 26.04 -6.46
C ASP A 168 -1.86 25.38 -5.49
N GLU A 169 -2.26 26.13 -4.46
CA GLU A 169 -3.10 25.62 -3.40
C GLU A 169 -4.52 25.25 -3.89
N VAL A 170 -5.01 25.86 -4.97
CA VAL A 170 -6.31 25.52 -5.59
C VAL A 170 -6.22 24.18 -6.31
N ASN A 171 -5.18 23.96 -7.13
CA ASN A 171 -4.96 22.70 -7.82
C ASN A 171 -4.69 21.56 -6.84
N LEU A 172 -3.92 21.82 -5.77
CA LEU A 172 -3.74 20.88 -4.67
C LEU A 172 -5.07 20.48 -4.03
N ALA A 173 -5.94 21.44 -3.69
CA ALA A 173 -7.26 21.15 -3.13
C ALA A 173 -8.09 20.26 -4.08
N LYS A 174 -8.10 20.57 -5.38
CA LYS A 174 -8.78 19.76 -6.41
C LYS A 174 -8.20 18.35 -6.51
N MET A 175 -6.88 18.19 -6.47
CA MET A 175 -6.21 16.88 -6.47
C MET A 175 -6.60 16.06 -5.25
N ILE A 176 -6.63 16.67 -4.06
CA ILE A 176 -7.06 16.03 -2.81
C ILE A 176 -8.52 15.59 -2.94
N GLY A 177 -9.43 16.49 -3.31
CA GLY A 177 -10.85 16.18 -3.47
C GLY A 177 -11.10 15.04 -4.45
N ALA A 178 -10.41 15.04 -5.59
CA ALA A 178 -10.51 13.99 -6.60
C ALA A 178 -9.94 12.63 -6.15
N ALA A 179 -9.03 12.60 -5.19
CA ALA A 179 -8.43 11.38 -4.66
C ALA A 179 -9.23 10.75 -3.50
N LYS A 180 -10.18 11.47 -2.89
CA LYS A 180 -10.99 10.95 -1.77
C LYS A 180 -11.78 9.69 -2.08
N GLN A 181 -12.13 9.47 -3.35
CA GLN A 181 -12.87 8.29 -3.81
C GLN A 181 -11.94 7.15 -4.25
N ASP A 182 -10.62 7.30 -4.15
CA ASP A 182 -9.68 6.25 -4.49
C ASP A 182 -9.75 5.10 -3.48
N ILE A 183 -9.80 3.87 -3.97
CA ILE A 183 -9.97 2.66 -3.15
C ILE A 183 -8.78 2.37 -2.23
N HIS A 184 -7.59 2.88 -2.56
CA HIS A 184 -6.36 2.65 -1.83
C HIS A 184 -5.93 3.89 -1.03
N THR A 185 -6.07 5.07 -1.62
CA THR A 185 -5.54 6.32 -1.05
C THR A 185 -6.62 7.30 -0.58
N GLY A 186 -7.91 6.97 -0.67
CA GLY A 186 -9.00 7.84 -0.25
C GLY A 186 -8.89 8.31 1.21
N SER A 187 -8.39 7.46 2.11
CA SER A 187 -8.14 7.83 3.51
C SER A 187 -6.97 8.81 3.68
N ILE A 188 -5.94 8.71 2.84
CA ILE A 188 -4.82 9.67 2.81
C ILE A 188 -5.35 11.02 2.33
N ALA A 189 -6.11 11.03 1.24
CA ALA A 189 -6.71 12.24 0.70
C ALA A 189 -7.67 12.92 1.71
N ALA A 190 -8.51 12.14 2.40
CA ALA A 190 -9.40 12.68 3.43
C ALA A 190 -8.61 13.36 4.58
N LYS A 191 -7.54 12.72 5.05
CA LYS A 191 -6.69 13.29 6.11
C LYS A 191 -5.92 14.54 5.65
N MET A 192 -5.48 14.57 4.38
CA MET A 192 -4.91 15.79 3.79
C MET A 192 -5.94 16.92 3.68
N GLU A 193 -7.17 16.62 3.25
CA GLU A 193 -8.26 17.61 3.20
C GLU A 193 -8.53 18.19 4.60
N ASP A 194 -8.57 17.32 5.61
CA ASP A 194 -8.77 17.75 7.00
C ASP A 194 -7.70 18.75 7.46
N LEU A 195 -6.43 18.46 7.17
CA LEU A 195 -5.32 19.36 7.50
C LEU A 195 -5.38 20.67 6.71
N GLN A 196 -5.80 20.61 5.44
CA GLN A 196 -6.00 21.81 4.62
C GLN A 196 -7.11 22.69 5.19
N PHE A 197 -8.23 22.11 5.63
CA PHE A 197 -9.33 22.85 6.24
C PHE A 197 -8.93 23.46 7.58
N GLN A 198 -8.21 22.71 8.43
CA GLN A 198 -7.68 23.24 9.68
C GLN A 198 -6.77 24.44 9.44
N LYS A 199 -5.93 24.38 8.41
CA LYS A 199 -5.07 25.50 8.03
C LYS A 199 -5.88 26.71 7.58
N TRP A 200 -6.85 26.54 6.67
CA TRP A 200 -7.71 27.64 6.24
C TRP A 200 -8.48 28.29 7.39
N SER A 201 -8.99 27.49 8.33
CA SER A 201 -9.64 28.03 9.53
C SER A 201 -8.66 28.83 10.42
N LYS A 202 -7.43 28.33 10.61
CA LYS A 202 -6.38 29.05 11.37
C LYS A 202 -5.95 30.35 10.70
N ASP A 203 -5.93 30.36 9.37
CA ASP A 203 -5.64 31.55 8.57
C ASP A 203 -6.83 32.53 8.51
N GLY A 204 -7.96 32.22 9.17
CA GLY A 204 -9.15 33.06 9.22
C GLY A 204 -9.93 33.11 7.90
N LYS A 205 -9.73 32.16 7.00
CA LYS A 205 -10.39 32.13 5.69
C LYS A 205 -11.88 31.81 5.86
N SER A 206 -12.75 32.76 5.53
CA SER A 206 -14.20 32.54 5.57
C SER A 206 -14.65 31.59 4.45
N SER A 207 -15.86 31.03 4.57
CA SER A 207 -16.45 30.22 3.50
C SER A 207 -16.64 31.04 2.21
N GLU A 208 -16.96 32.33 2.30
CA GLU A 208 -17.06 33.24 1.15
C GLU A 208 -15.71 33.50 0.48
N ASP A 209 -14.65 33.71 1.28
CA ASP A 209 -13.29 33.87 0.75
C ASP A 209 -12.84 32.59 0.07
N LEU A 210 -13.12 31.43 0.67
CA LEU A 210 -12.80 30.14 0.08
C LEU A 210 -13.56 29.91 -1.23
N PHE A 211 -14.82 30.32 -1.32
CA PHE A 211 -15.62 30.23 -2.56
C PHE A 211 -14.94 30.97 -3.72
N LYS A 212 -14.50 32.21 -3.48
CA LYS A 212 -13.78 33.04 -4.46
C LYS A 212 -12.39 32.47 -4.75
N PHE A 213 -11.69 32.00 -3.71
CA PHE A 213 -10.35 31.43 -3.82
C PHE A 213 -10.32 30.18 -4.70
N LEU A 214 -11.34 29.31 -4.58
CA LEU A 214 -11.50 28.13 -5.42
C LEU A 214 -11.99 28.44 -6.85
N GLY A 215 -12.29 29.72 -7.15
CA GLY A 215 -12.75 30.18 -8.45
C GLY A 215 -14.22 29.93 -8.74
N LEU A 216 -15.00 29.49 -7.74
CA LEU A 216 -16.41 29.09 -7.92
C LEU A 216 -17.30 30.27 -8.36
N ASN A 217 -16.93 31.49 -8.00
CA ASN A 217 -17.62 32.71 -8.44
C ASN A 217 -17.53 32.99 -9.94
N LYS A 218 -16.72 32.23 -10.70
CA LYS A 218 -16.54 32.37 -12.15
C LYS A 218 -17.15 31.22 -12.95
N GLU A 219 -17.69 30.20 -12.29
CA GLU A 219 -18.17 28.96 -12.93
C GLU A 219 -19.57 29.10 -13.57
N GLY A 220 -20.35 30.12 -13.17
CA GLY A 220 -21.70 30.38 -13.70
C GLY A 220 -22.61 29.16 -13.55
N ASP A 221 -23.29 28.78 -14.64
CA ASP A 221 -24.23 27.65 -14.65
C ASP A 221 -23.56 26.27 -14.44
N LYS A 222 -22.22 26.19 -14.56
CA LYS A 222 -21.45 24.95 -14.33
C LYS A 222 -20.96 24.80 -12.89
N LEU A 223 -21.39 25.68 -11.98
CA LEU A 223 -20.95 25.70 -10.59
C LEU A 223 -21.03 24.32 -9.92
N PHE A 224 -22.15 23.63 -10.06
CA PHE A 224 -22.40 22.34 -9.41
C PHE A 224 -21.66 21.15 -10.05
N ASP A 225 -21.14 21.33 -11.27
CA ASP A 225 -20.30 20.35 -11.95
C ASP A 225 -18.82 20.48 -11.53
N SER A 226 -18.44 21.60 -10.91
CA SER A 226 -17.06 21.87 -10.54
C SER A 226 -16.62 20.96 -9.39
N PRO A 227 -15.49 20.22 -9.50
CA PRO A 227 -14.93 19.47 -8.38
C PRO A 227 -14.59 20.33 -7.15
N ALA A 228 -14.43 21.65 -7.35
CA ALA A 228 -14.22 22.60 -6.27
C ALA A 228 -15.48 22.83 -5.42
N TRP A 229 -16.68 22.59 -5.97
CA TRP A 229 -17.94 22.75 -5.24
C TRP A 229 -18.00 21.81 -4.03
N SER A 230 -17.66 20.53 -4.21
CA SER A 230 -17.68 19.56 -3.12
C SER A 230 -16.67 19.89 -2.01
N ILE A 231 -15.54 20.51 -2.36
CA ILE A 231 -14.52 20.94 -1.41
C ILE A 231 -15.06 22.10 -0.56
N TRP A 232 -15.61 23.12 -1.23
CA TRP A 232 -16.21 24.26 -0.56
C TRP A 232 -17.37 23.86 0.35
N ALA A 233 -18.30 23.04 -0.14
CA ALA A 233 -19.43 22.56 0.65
C ALA A 233 -18.98 21.77 1.89
N SER A 234 -17.93 20.95 1.75
CA SER A 234 -17.35 20.19 2.87
C SER A 234 -16.71 21.12 3.91
N TYR A 235 -16.07 22.21 3.48
CA TYR A 235 -15.50 23.21 4.38
C TYR A 235 -16.59 24.00 5.12
N LEU A 236 -17.63 24.45 4.41
CA LEU A 236 -18.76 25.18 4.99
C LEU A 236 -19.42 24.37 6.11
N ASN A 237 -19.76 23.11 5.83
CA ASN A 237 -20.39 22.21 6.80
C ASN A 237 -19.53 21.92 8.05
N ARG A 238 -18.23 22.24 8.02
CA ARG A 238 -17.32 22.06 9.15
C ARG A 238 -17.24 23.30 10.06
N GLN A 239 -17.67 24.46 9.55
CA GLN A 239 -17.66 25.72 10.31
C GLN A 239 -19.01 26.02 10.99
N GLU A 240 -20.07 25.30 10.62
CA GLU A 240 -21.36 25.26 11.33
C GLU A 240 -21.33 24.27 12.50
#